data_AF-A0A7S4I880-F1
#
_entry.id   AF-A0A7S4I880-F1
#
_cell.length_a   1.000
_cell.length_b   1.000
_cell.length_c   1.000
_cell.angle_alpha   90.00
_cell.angle_beta   90.00
_cell.angle_gamma   90.00
#
_symmetry.space_group_name_H-M   'P 1'
#
loop_
_entity.id
_entity.type
_entity.pdbx_description
1 polymer ?
#
loop_
_entity_poly.entity_id
_entity_poly.type
_entity_poly.pdbx_seq_one_letter_code
_entity_poly.pdbx_strand_id
1 'polypeptide(L)'
;MEARATSQPKPPPELFFCQQHDGIGNACGTIACMHAVSNAAAGGAFELSDGPLKRFMEATNEGGPADRGRALLQATELQEMSDATAAAGETEGAGSDDAQGQHFIAFVNFGGQLYELDGRNFSRDAEGAEAWPVFHGLTSPESFLLDAAKVVQEDFMARDPESVNFNLVALSKCDE
;
A
#
# COMPACT_ATOMS: atom_id res chain seq x y z
N MET A 1 12.10 -5.45 -23.36
CA MET A 1 11.78 -5.58 -21.93
C MET A 1 13.12 -5.62 -21.20
N GLU A 2 13.70 -4.45 -20.94
CA GLU A 2 14.95 -4.40 -20.19
C GLU A 2 14.60 -4.58 -18.71
N ALA A 3 15.05 -5.70 -18.15
CA ALA A 3 15.00 -5.91 -16.72
C ALA A 3 15.87 -4.81 -16.07
N ARG A 4 15.24 -3.90 -15.32
CA ARG A 4 15.99 -3.03 -14.39
C ARG A 4 16.54 -3.91 -13.27
N ALA A 5 17.69 -4.51 -13.53
CA ALA A 5 18.59 -5.05 -12.51
C ALA A 5 19.32 -3.86 -11.87
N THR A 6 18.59 -3.10 -11.05
CA THR A 6 19.19 -2.15 -10.10
C THR A 6 18.78 -2.64 -8.74
N SER A 7 19.73 -3.18 -7.97
CA SER A 7 19.54 -3.53 -6.57
C SER A 7 18.88 -2.34 -5.86
N GLN A 8 17.60 -2.48 -5.50
CA GLN A 8 16.89 -1.40 -4.83
C GLN A 8 17.53 -1.16 -3.46
N PRO A 9 17.58 0.10 -2.98
CA PRO A 9 18.05 0.36 -1.63
C PRO A 9 17.21 -0.43 -0.62
N LYS A 10 17.85 -0.90 0.45
CA LYS A 10 17.13 -1.50 1.57
C LYS A 10 16.15 -0.45 2.13
N PRO A 11 14.85 -0.76 2.28
CA PRO A 11 13.90 0.19 2.83
C PRO A 11 14.25 0.52 4.28
N PRO A 12 13.94 1.74 4.76
CA PRO A 12 14.05 2.10 6.16
C PRO A 12 13.31 1.09 7.05
N PRO A 13 13.88 0.66 8.19
CA PRO A 13 13.21 -0.31 9.06
C PRO A 13 11.88 0.22 9.63
N GLU A 14 11.71 1.54 9.68
CA GLU A 14 10.47 2.21 10.11
C GLU A 14 9.39 2.25 9.02
N LEU A 15 9.73 1.95 7.77
CA LEU A 15 8.75 1.87 6.69
C LEU A 15 7.81 0.69 6.94
N PHE A 16 6.55 0.99 7.21
CA PHE A 16 5.54 -0.01 7.44
C PHE A 16 5.14 -0.66 6.10
N PHE A 17 5.37 -1.96 6.01
CA PHE A 17 4.97 -2.78 4.87
C PHE A 17 4.30 -4.07 5.36
N CYS A 18 3.22 -4.45 4.70
CA CYS A 18 2.34 -5.56 5.06
C CYS A 18 2.07 -6.40 3.81
N GLN A 19 2.35 -7.69 3.88
CA GLN A 19 2.11 -8.62 2.79
C GLN A 19 0.62 -8.94 2.67
N GLN A 20 0.10 -8.94 1.45
CA GLN A 20 -1.19 -9.54 1.11
C GLN A 20 -0.99 -11.02 0.84
N HIS A 21 -1.38 -11.87 1.79
CA HIS A 21 -1.37 -13.33 1.59
C HIS A 21 -2.46 -13.78 0.63
N ASP A 22 -2.20 -14.87 -0.08
CA ASP A 22 -3.22 -15.54 -0.87
C ASP A 22 -4.38 -15.98 0.05
N GLY A 23 -5.62 -15.80 -0.41
CA GLY A 23 -6.81 -16.16 0.35
C GLY A 23 -7.32 -15.10 1.35
N ILE A 24 -6.65 -13.94 1.46
CA ILE A 24 -7.15 -12.77 2.21
C ILE A 24 -8.38 -12.10 1.54
N GLY A 25 -8.79 -12.54 0.34
CA GLY A 25 -9.87 -11.92 -0.41
C GLY A 25 -9.53 -10.50 -0.87
N ASN A 26 -10.56 -9.68 -1.10
CA ASN A 26 -10.48 -8.29 -1.61
C ASN A 26 -9.92 -7.28 -0.59
N ALA A 27 -8.85 -7.61 0.15
CA ALA A 27 -8.26 -6.72 1.16
C ALA A 27 -7.20 -5.76 0.63
N CYS A 28 -6.92 -5.73 -0.69
CA CYS A 28 -5.94 -4.81 -1.27
C CYS A 28 -6.27 -3.35 -0.94
N GLY A 29 -7.55 -2.96 -0.89
CA GLY A 29 -7.99 -1.63 -0.46
C GLY A 29 -7.63 -1.32 0.99
N THR A 30 -7.92 -2.24 1.91
CA THR A 30 -7.54 -2.10 3.33
C THR A 30 -6.04 -2.02 3.50
N ILE A 31 -5.27 -2.88 2.83
CA ILE A 31 -3.81 -2.88 2.88
C ILE A 31 -3.23 -1.57 2.34
N ALA A 32 -3.73 -1.07 1.20
CA ALA A 32 -3.30 0.20 0.64
C ALA A 32 -3.61 1.39 1.58
N CYS A 33 -4.79 1.42 2.19
CA CYS A 33 -5.15 2.42 3.19
C CYS A 33 -4.23 2.36 4.42
N MET A 34 -3.95 1.16 4.93
CA MET A 34 -3.00 0.97 6.03
C MET A 34 -1.61 1.46 5.65
N HIS A 35 -1.08 1.06 4.48
CA HIS A 35 0.21 1.53 3.98
C HIS A 35 0.28 3.06 3.89
N ALA A 36 -0.73 3.72 3.33
CA ALA A 36 -0.75 5.17 3.19
C ALA A 36 -0.79 5.89 4.56
N VAL A 37 -1.75 5.51 5.42
CA VAL A 37 -2.00 6.19 6.71
C VAL A 37 -0.86 5.93 7.69
N SER A 38 -0.43 4.67 7.83
CA SER A 38 0.63 4.28 8.76
C SER A 38 1.97 4.94 8.43
N ASN A 39 2.34 5.00 7.16
CA ASN A 39 3.62 5.60 6.75
C ASN A 39 3.58 7.12 6.75
N ALA A 40 2.45 7.75 6.45
CA ALA A 40 2.30 9.20 6.62
C ALA A 40 2.48 9.61 8.09
N ALA A 41 1.87 8.85 9.01
CA ALA A 41 2.04 9.09 10.45
C ALA A 41 3.47 8.83 10.93
N ALA A 42 4.07 7.69 10.55
CA ALA A 42 5.45 7.37 10.90
C ALA A 42 6.46 8.37 10.28
N GLY A 43 6.13 8.95 9.12
CA GLY A 43 6.89 10.04 8.49
C GLY A 43 6.70 11.42 9.12
N GLY A 44 5.86 11.54 10.16
CA GLY A 44 5.65 12.77 10.92
C GLY A 44 4.58 13.71 10.38
N ALA A 45 3.72 13.26 9.46
CA ALA A 45 2.64 14.10 8.93
C ALA A 45 1.53 14.37 9.96
N PHE A 46 1.23 13.38 10.81
CA PHE A 46 0.26 13.47 11.90
C PHE A 46 0.46 12.33 12.91
N GLU A 47 -0.14 12.43 14.09
CA GLU A 47 -0.18 11.33 15.05
C GLU A 47 -1.40 10.43 14.82
N LEU A 48 -1.21 9.11 14.93
CA LEU A 48 -2.34 8.17 14.92
C LEU A 48 -3.12 8.28 16.23
N SER A 49 -4.40 8.62 16.08
CA SER A 49 -5.39 8.49 17.14
C SER A 49 -5.49 7.04 17.63
N ASP A 50 -5.92 6.87 18.88
CA ASP A 50 -6.24 5.53 19.39
C ASP A 50 -7.37 4.91 18.57
N GLY A 51 -7.20 3.62 18.24
CA GLY A 51 -8.09 2.91 17.33
C GLY A 51 -7.50 1.61 16.78
N PRO A 52 -8.27 0.88 15.96
CA PRO A 52 -7.90 -0.47 15.52
C PRO A 52 -6.60 -0.50 14.73
N LEU A 53 -6.37 0.49 13.86
CA LEU A 53 -5.13 0.62 13.09
C LEU A 53 -3.91 0.81 13.99
N LYS A 54 -4.01 1.72 14.98
CA LYS A 54 -2.91 1.97 15.92
C LYS A 54 -2.57 0.72 16.72
N ARG A 55 -3.59 0.05 17.28
CA ARG A 55 -3.43 -1.21 18.02
C ARG A 55 -2.80 -2.30 17.15
N PHE A 56 -3.21 -2.41 15.89
CA PHE A 56 -2.63 -3.35 14.95
C PHE A 56 -1.15 -3.07 14.68
N MET A 57 -0.79 -1.80 14.45
CA MET A 57 0.60 -1.40 14.24
C MET A 57 1.47 -1.68 15.47
N GLU A 58 0.97 -1.38 16.66
CA GLU A 58 1.67 -1.65 17.93
C GLU A 58 1.87 -3.17 18.14
N ALA A 59 0.83 -3.98 17.88
CA ALA A 59 0.90 -5.43 18.03
C ALA A 59 1.80 -6.13 17.00
N THR A 60 2.14 -5.46 15.89
CA THR A 60 2.91 -6.03 14.78
C THR A 60 4.23 -5.30 14.50
N ASN A 61 4.67 -4.43 15.42
CA ASN A 61 5.87 -3.61 15.23
C ASN A 61 7.16 -4.44 15.10
N GLU A 62 7.29 -5.53 15.85
CA GLU A 62 8.45 -6.44 15.82
C GLU A 62 8.39 -7.45 14.65
N GLY A 63 7.23 -7.59 14.02
CA GLY A 63 6.99 -8.55 12.94
C GLY A 63 7.42 -8.03 11.56
N GLY A 64 7.86 -8.96 10.70
CA GLY A 64 8.12 -8.66 9.29
C GLY A 64 6.84 -8.53 8.45
N PRO A 65 6.94 -8.18 7.16
CA PRO A 65 5.79 -8.03 6.27
C PRO A 65 4.87 -9.25 6.21
N ALA A 66 5.45 -10.46 6.20
CA ALA A 66 4.70 -11.70 6.19
C ALA A 66 3.95 -11.95 7.51
N ASP A 67 4.56 -11.64 8.65
CA ASP A 67 3.90 -11.74 9.97
C ASP A 67 2.76 -10.75 10.10
N ARG A 68 2.96 -9.51 9.64
CA ARG A 68 1.91 -8.48 9.57
C ARG A 68 0.73 -8.96 8.74
N GLY A 69 0.98 -9.56 7.57
CA GLY A 69 -0.08 -10.14 6.74
C GLY A 69 -0.84 -11.27 7.45
N ARG A 70 -0.13 -12.14 8.19
CA ARG A 70 -0.77 -13.21 8.98
C ARG A 70 -1.58 -12.67 10.15
N ALA A 71 -1.10 -11.61 10.80
CA ALA A 71 -1.84 -10.94 11.86
C ALA A 71 -3.10 -10.26 11.31
N LEU A 72 -3.05 -9.72 10.09
CA LEU A 72 -4.20 -9.09 9.44
C LEU A 72 -5.36 -10.07 9.21
N LEU A 73 -5.05 -11.32 8.84
CA LEU A 73 -6.04 -12.42 8.75
C LEU A 73 -6.81 -12.68 10.06
N GLN A 74 -6.21 -12.31 11.19
CA GLN A 74 -6.77 -12.52 12.53
C GLN A 74 -7.34 -11.23 13.13
N ALA A 75 -7.22 -10.10 12.43
CA ALA A 75 -7.66 -8.80 12.91
C ALA A 75 -9.15 -8.54 12.60
N THR A 76 -10.03 -9.24 13.32
CA THR A 76 -11.49 -9.22 13.09
C THR A 76 -12.07 -7.80 13.06
N GLU A 77 -11.62 -6.91 13.95
CA GLU A 77 -12.11 -5.52 13.99
C GLU A 77 -11.78 -4.75 12.70
N LEU A 78 -10.59 -4.96 12.11
CA LEU A 78 -10.23 -4.36 10.82
C LEU A 78 -11.05 -4.96 9.67
N GLN A 79 -11.29 -6.28 9.71
CA GLN A 79 -12.12 -6.96 8.72
C GLN A 79 -13.57 -6.45 8.75
N GLU A 80 -14.18 -6.35 9.93
CA GLU A 80 -15.56 -5.88 10.10
C GLU A 80 -15.73 -4.43 9.60
N MET A 81 -14.75 -3.54 9.88
CA MET A 81 -14.76 -2.18 9.34
C MET A 81 -14.59 -2.14 7.82
N SER A 82 -13.74 -3.00 7.27
CA SER A 82 -13.57 -3.14 5.81
C SER A 82 -14.88 -3.58 5.16
N ASP A 83 -15.54 -4.59 5.71
CA ASP A 83 -16.80 -5.13 5.20
C ASP A 83 -17.93 -4.09 5.29
N ALA A 84 -18.01 -3.36 6.41
CA ALA A 84 -18.97 -2.27 6.58
C ALA A 84 -18.75 -1.13 5.56
N THR A 85 -17.49 -0.79 5.29
CA THR A 85 -17.14 0.24 4.28
C THR A 85 -17.49 -0.23 2.87
N ALA A 86 -17.20 -1.48 2.53
CA ALA A 86 -17.56 -2.06 1.24
C ALA A 86 -19.09 -2.12 1.05
N ALA A 87 -19.84 -2.44 2.10
CA ALA A 87 -21.31 -2.46 2.06
C ALA A 87 -21.94 -1.05 1.95
N ALA A 88 -21.24 0.00 2.37
CA ALA A 88 -21.69 1.38 2.28
C ALA A 88 -21.38 2.06 0.92
N GLY A 89 -20.63 1.39 0.04
CA GLY A 89 -20.28 1.92 -1.28
C GLY A 89 -21.51 2.18 -2.16
N GLU A 90 -21.39 3.14 -3.08
CA GLU A 90 -22.47 3.54 -4.01
C GLU A 90 -22.72 2.52 -5.13
N THR A 91 -21.88 1.48 -5.22
CA THR A 91 -22.00 0.37 -6.17
C THR A 91 -22.29 -0.92 -5.42
N GLU A 92 -23.04 -1.85 -6.04
CA GLU A 92 -23.13 -3.22 -5.51
C GLU A 92 -21.70 -3.75 -5.27
N GLY A 93 -21.44 -4.26 -4.05
CA GLY A 93 -20.11 -4.73 -3.68
C GLY A 93 -19.60 -5.75 -4.68
N ALA A 94 -18.28 -5.74 -4.94
CA ALA A 94 -17.59 -6.56 -5.95
C ALA A 94 -17.76 -8.10 -5.82
N GLY A 95 -18.54 -8.58 -4.84
CA GLY A 95 -18.57 -9.97 -4.41
C GLY A 95 -17.25 -10.36 -3.71
N SER A 96 -17.13 -11.63 -3.36
CA SER A 96 -15.88 -12.21 -2.82
C SER A 96 -14.90 -12.61 -3.92
N ASP A 97 -15.28 -12.48 -5.19
CA ASP A 97 -14.46 -12.88 -6.33
C ASP A 97 -13.55 -11.72 -6.75
N ASP A 98 -12.25 -11.97 -6.75
CA ASP A 98 -11.15 -11.14 -7.27
C ASP A 98 -11.25 -10.95 -8.82
N ALA A 99 -12.44 -11.17 -9.40
CA ALA A 99 -12.69 -11.40 -10.81
C ALA A 99 -12.66 -10.13 -11.68
N GLN A 100 -12.42 -8.95 -11.09
CA GLN A 100 -12.44 -7.68 -11.82
C GLN A 100 -11.05 -7.17 -12.21
N GLY A 101 -9.97 -7.85 -11.80
CA GLY A 101 -8.61 -7.51 -12.21
C GLY A 101 -8.13 -6.12 -11.73
N GLN A 102 -8.85 -5.50 -10.81
CA GLN A 102 -8.51 -4.22 -10.20
C GLN A 102 -7.70 -4.45 -8.92
N HIS A 103 -6.73 -3.58 -8.67
CA HIS A 103 -5.83 -3.72 -7.52
C HIS A 103 -5.51 -2.35 -6.93
N PHE A 104 -5.49 -2.26 -5.60
CA PHE A 104 -5.09 -1.06 -4.89
C PHE A 104 -3.65 -1.21 -4.38
N ILE A 105 -2.85 -0.16 -4.62
CA ILE A 105 -1.49 0.00 -4.12
C ILE A 105 -1.36 1.40 -3.51
N ALA A 106 -0.36 1.62 -2.67
CA ALA A 106 -0.10 2.93 -2.08
C ALA A 106 1.25 3.49 -2.54
N PHE A 107 1.30 4.77 -2.87
CA PHE A 107 2.55 5.52 -2.98
C PHE A 107 2.75 6.34 -1.71
N VAL A 108 3.99 6.37 -1.18
CA VAL A 108 4.33 7.14 0.02
C VAL A 108 5.64 7.89 -0.15
N ASN A 109 5.72 9.09 0.42
CA ASN A 109 6.96 9.79 0.68
C ASN A 109 7.43 9.44 2.09
N PHE A 110 8.54 8.71 2.20
CA PHE A 110 9.11 8.34 3.49
C PHE A 110 10.60 8.69 3.54
N GLY A 111 10.97 9.64 4.40
CA GLY A 111 12.36 10.10 4.49
C GLY A 111 12.91 10.71 3.19
N GLY A 112 12.06 11.36 2.39
CA GLY A 112 12.45 11.95 1.10
C GLY A 112 12.61 10.93 -0.04
N GLN A 113 12.04 9.73 0.13
CA GLN A 113 12.10 8.64 -0.85
C GLN A 113 10.68 8.25 -1.25
N LEU A 114 10.46 8.05 -2.56
CA LEU A 114 9.19 7.60 -3.12
C LEU A 114 9.15 6.08 -3.11
N TYR A 115 8.22 5.52 -2.36
CA TYR A 115 7.97 4.08 -2.33
C TYR A 115 6.59 3.76 -2.88
N GLU A 116 6.53 2.73 -3.72
CA GLU A 116 5.31 2.00 -4.07
C GLU A 116 5.20 0.80 -3.12
N LEU A 117 4.05 0.70 -2.48
CA LEU A 117 3.70 -0.33 -1.51
C LEU A 117 2.55 -1.15 -2.07
N ASP A 118 2.90 -2.28 -2.66
CA ASP A 118 1.97 -3.31 -3.11
C ASP A 118 2.17 -4.57 -2.25
N GLY A 119 1.15 -4.94 -1.47
CA GLY A 119 1.20 -6.14 -0.62
C GLY A 119 1.40 -7.46 -1.38
N ARG A 120 1.17 -7.48 -2.70
CA ARG A 120 1.41 -8.63 -3.59
C ARG A 120 2.81 -8.63 -4.22
N ASN A 121 3.62 -7.61 -3.98
CA ASN A 121 4.95 -7.51 -4.56
C ASN A 121 6.01 -8.24 -3.71
N PHE A 122 6.89 -8.97 -4.39
CA PHE A 122 7.96 -9.76 -3.78
C PHE A 122 9.32 -9.39 -4.37
N SER A 123 10.38 -9.55 -3.57
CA SER A 123 11.76 -9.37 -4.00
C SER A 123 12.09 -10.30 -5.16
N ARG A 124 12.62 -9.75 -6.26
CA ARG A 124 12.99 -10.53 -7.45
C ARG A 124 14.35 -11.26 -7.29
N ASP A 125 15.07 -11.03 -6.19
CA ASP A 125 16.53 -11.14 -6.16
C ASP A 125 17.09 -12.25 -5.23
N ALA A 126 16.26 -13.15 -4.68
CA ALA A 126 16.76 -14.22 -3.79
C ALA A 126 15.96 -15.53 -3.85
N GLU A 127 16.65 -16.66 -3.63
CA GLU A 127 15.99 -17.88 -3.15
C GLU A 127 15.30 -17.58 -1.81
N GLY A 128 13.97 -17.69 -1.77
CA GLY A 128 13.16 -17.30 -0.61
C GLY A 128 12.61 -15.87 -0.74
N ALA A 129 11.84 -15.62 -1.80
CA ALA A 129 11.25 -14.31 -2.09
C ALA A 129 10.46 -13.75 -0.90
N GLU A 130 10.83 -12.56 -0.44
CA GLU A 130 10.15 -11.85 0.65
C GLU A 130 9.29 -10.73 0.08
N ALA A 131 8.18 -10.43 0.74
CA ALA A 131 7.34 -9.30 0.33
C ALA A 131 8.15 -7.99 0.47
N TRP A 132 8.15 -7.15 -0.56
CA TRP A 132 9.10 -6.03 -0.65
C TRP A 132 8.50 -4.76 -1.28
N PRO A 133 8.76 -3.55 -0.74
CA PRO A 133 8.35 -2.28 -1.34
C PRO A 133 9.22 -1.92 -2.56
N VAL A 134 8.67 -1.16 -3.52
CA VAL A 134 9.42 -0.70 -4.70
C VAL A 134 9.90 0.73 -4.50
N PHE A 135 11.21 0.95 -4.60
CA PHE A 135 11.81 2.28 -4.58
C PHE A 135 11.80 2.94 -5.96
N HIS A 136 11.25 4.14 -6.04
CA HIS A 136 11.10 4.91 -7.30
C HIS A 136 12.00 6.15 -7.40
N GLY A 137 12.83 6.42 -6.40
CA GLY A 137 13.73 7.57 -6.39
C GLY A 137 13.48 8.52 -5.23
N LEU A 138 14.16 9.66 -5.28
CA LEU A 138 13.98 10.73 -4.30
C LEU A 138 12.73 11.55 -4.60
N THR A 139 12.08 12.05 -3.55
CA THR A 139 10.92 12.93 -3.61
C THR A 139 10.98 13.93 -2.45
N SER A 140 10.11 14.93 -2.47
CA SER A 140 9.91 15.90 -1.38
C SER A 140 8.42 16.04 -1.06
N PRO A 141 8.03 16.61 0.09
CA PRO A 141 6.63 16.95 0.35
C PRO A 141 5.98 17.77 -0.78
N GLU A 142 6.75 18.67 -1.40
CA GLU A 142 6.27 19.58 -2.45
C GLU A 142 6.15 18.89 -3.82
N SER A 143 7.04 17.94 -4.12
CA SER A 143 7.07 17.24 -5.42
C SER A 143 6.33 15.89 -5.41
N PHE A 144 6.01 15.34 -4.23
CA PHE A 144 5.50 13.98 -4.06
C PHE A 144 4.31 13.64 -4.95
N LEU A 145 3.32 14.54 -5.03
CA LEU A 145 2.15 14.30 -5.89
C LEU A 145 2.53 14.16 -7.36
N LEU A 146 3.43 15.03 -7.85
CA LEU A 146 3.88 15.02 -9.24
C LEU A 146 4.79 13.82 -9.53
N ASP A 147 5.68 13.48 -8.59
CA ASP A 147 6.59 12.35 -8.72
C ASP A 147 5.82 11.02 -8.73
N ALA A 148 4.86 10.84 -7.82
CA ALA A 148 3.98 9.66 -7.82
C ALA A 148 3.11 9.59 -9.09
N ALA A 149 2.53 10.71 -9.53
CA ALA A 149 1.75 10.75 -10.76
C ALA A 149 2.58 10.37 -11.99
N LYS A 150 3.85 10.80 -12.04
CA LYS A 150 4.78 10.42 -13.10
C LYS A 150 5.03 8.92 -13.13
N VAL A 151 5.25 8.29 -11.97
CA VAL A 151 5.39 6.82 -11.88
C VAL A 151 4.12 6.13 -12.39
N VAL A 152 2.93 6.59 -11.97
CA VAL A 152 1.66 6.01 -12.45
C VAL A 152 1.53 6.13 -13.97
N GLN A 153 1.91 7.26 -14.56
CA GLN A 153 1.85 7.45 -16.02
C GLN A 153 2.85 6.55 -16.76
N GLU A 154 4.12 6.54 -16.33
CA GLU A 154 5.21 5.86 -17.04
C GLU A 154 5.24 4.36 -16.81
N ASP A 155 4.93 3.90 -15.59
CA ASP A 155 5.08 2.50 -15.19
C ASP A 155 3.75 1.74 -15.15
N PHE A 156 2.59 2.40 -15.11
CA PHE A 156 1.28 1.72 -15.07
C PHE A 156 0.46 1.99 -16.31
N MET A 157 0.09 3.25 -16.56
CA MET A 157 -0.78 3.62 -17.68
C MET A 157 -0.11 3.37 -19.04
N ALA A 158 1.20 3.64 -19.17
CA ALA A 158 1.92 3.38 -20.42
C ALA A 158 2.03 1.88 -20.77
N ARG A 159 1.79 0.96 -19.81
CA ARG A 159 1.77 -0.49 -20.10
C ARG A 159 0.49 -0.92 -20.82
N ASP A 160 -0.61 -0.19 -20.62
CA ASP A 160 -1.88 -0.39 -21.32
C ASP A 160 -2.53 0.97 -21.63
N PRO A 161 -2.07 1.66 -22.70
CA PRO A 161 -2.47 3.04 -23.00
C PRO A 161 -3.96 3.23 -23.31
N GLU A 162 -4.67 2.16 -23.65
CA GLU A 162 -6.09 2.18 -23.99
C GLU A 162 -6.99 1.94 -22.76
N SER A 163 -6.41 1.49 -21.64
CA SER A 163 -7.16 1.24 -20.41
C SER A 163 -7.55 2.55 -19.73
N VAL A 164 -8.84 2.70 -19.47
CA VAL A 164 -9.42 3.81 -18.69
C VAL A 164 -9.68 3.43 -17.23
N ASN A 165 -9.34 2.21 -16.83
CA ASN A 165 -9.70 1.63 -15.53
C ASN A 165 -8.68 2.00 -14.43
N PHE A 166 -8.38 3.29 -14.29
CA PHE A 166 -7.50 3.82 -13.24
C PHE A 166 -8.26 4.83 -12.37
N ASN A 167 -8.01 4.77 -11.07
CA ASN A 167 -8.45 5.77 -10.11
C ASN A 167 -7.28 6.13 -9.20
N LEU A 168 -7.10 7.43 -8.93
CA LEU A 168 -6.09 7.92 -8.00
C LEU A 168 -6.79 8.78 -6.93
N VAL A 169 -6.50 8.48 -5.67
CA VAL A 169 -6.97 9.24 -4.51
C VAL A 169 -5.76 9.76 -3.73
N ALA A 170 -5.79 11.05 -3.39
CA ALA A 170 -4.73 11.67 -2.58
C ALA A 170 -5.19 11.81 -1.13
N LEU A 171 -4.36 11.34 -0.19
CA LEU A 171 -4.51 11.66 1.23
C LEU A 171 -3.96 13.07 1.46
N SER A 172 -4.85 14.06 1.57
CA SER A 172 -4.50 15.45 1.81
C SER A 172 -4.87 15.91 3.20
N LYS A 173 -4.18 16.94 3.69
CA LYS A 173 -4.59 17.67 4.88
C LYS A 173 -5.97 18.29 4.61
N CYS A 174 -6.90 18.13 5.55
CA CYS A 174 -8.16 18.86 5.50
C CYS A 174 -7.88 20.33 5.85
N ASP A 175 -8.24 21.25 4.97
CA ASP A 175 -8.24 22.68 5.30
C ASP A 175 -9.37 22.93 6.31
N GLU A 176 -9.05 23.59 7.43
CA GLU A 176 -10.04 24.08 8.40
C GLU A 176 -10.81 25.30 7.85
#